data_AF-A0A943QHA4-F1
#
_entry.id   AF-A0A943QHA4-F1
#
_cell.length_a   1.000
_cell.length_b   1.000
_cell.length_c   1.000
_cell.angle_alpha   90.00
_cell.angle_beta   90.00
_cell.angle_gamma   90.00
#
_symmetry.space_group_name_H-M   'P 1'
#
loop_
_entity.id
_entity.type
_entity.pdbx_description
1 polymer ?
#
loop_
_entity_poly.entity_id
_entity_poly.type
_entity_poly.pdbx_seq_one_letter_code
_entity_poly.pdbx_strand_id
1 'polypeptide(L)'
;DKKGRVIYLEGSYNTIYAYCIDENGKYNVESIQFSVSEYSGTCGDDVLIAYPEQMHINASYQRREISTEIIKYAKEIYDKVKFAQDSGCGGNTDEIHYSGEGLEFKNFCEMTGITEDFFDYEEG
;
A
#
# COMPACT_ATOMS: atom_id res chain seq x y z
N ASP A 1 22.65 -3.38 -10.04
CA ASP A 1 21.20 -3.52 -10.29
C ASP A 1 20.97 -4.61 -11.33
N LYS A 2 20.14 -5.63 -11.05
CA LYS A 2 19.94 -6.75 -12.00
C LYS A 2 18.92 -6.32 -13.05
N LYS A 3 19.42 -5.77 -14.17
CA LYS A 3 18.67 -5.44 -15.40
C LYS A 3 17.89 -6.67 -15.89
N GLY A 4 16.61 -6.48 -16.27
CA GLY A 4 15.79 -7.49 -16.95
C GLY A 4 14.68 -8.16 -16.12
N ARG A 5 14.45 -7.72 -14.88
CA ARG A 5 13.36 -8.25 -14.05
C ARG A 5 12.13 -7.37 -14.20
N VAL A 6 11.06 -7.91 -14.78
CA VAL A 6 9.74 -7.26 -14.81
C VAL A 6 9.04 -7.57 -13.49
N ILE A 7 8.55 -6.53 -12.81
CA ILE A 7 7.65 -6.70 -11.66
C ILE A 7 6.22 -6.69 -12.20
N TYR A 8 5.48 -7.75 -11.91
CA TYR A 8 4.06 -7.88 -12.21
C TYR A 8 3.26 -7.76 -10.92
N LEU A 9 2.27 -6.87 -10.91
CA LEU A 9 1.39 -6.65 -9.76
C LEU A 9 0.05 -7.36 -9.98
N GLU A 10 -0.49 -7.95 -8.93
CA GLU A 10 -1.76 -8.68 -8.97
C GLU A 10 -2.54 -8.44 -7.67
N GLY A 11 -3.76 -7.95 -7.80
CA GLY A 11 -4.69 -7.83 -6.68
C GLY A 11 -5.49 -9.12 -6.49
N SER A 12 -5.60 -9.61 -5.25
CA SER A 12 -6.44 -10.74 -4.87
C SER A 12 -7.09 -10.47 -3.52
N TYR A 13 -8.42 -10.32 -3.51
CA TYR A 13 -9.17 -9.83 -2.35
C TYR A 13 -8.58 -8.51 -1.83
N ASN A 14 -8.06 -8.52 -0.61
CA ASN A 14 -7.46 -7.34 0.02
C ASN A 14 -5.93 -7.40 0.03
N THR A 15 -5.31 -8.25 -0.80
CA THR A 15 -3.85 -8.36 -0.85
C THR A 15 -3.37 -8.08 -2.26
N ILE A 16 -2.35 -7.23 -2.38
CA ILE A 16 -1.66 -6.99 -3.65
C ILE A 16 -0.30 -7.66 -3.59
N TYR A 17 -0.03 -8.49 -4.57
CA TYR A 17 1.19 -9.26 -4.71
C TYR A 17 2.06 -8.67 -5.82
N ALA A 18 3.36 -8.54 -5.55
CA ALA A 18 4.36 -8.30 -6.57
C ALA A 18 5.09 -9.60 -6.90
N TYR A 19 5.25 -9.86 -8.19
CA TYR A 19 5.98 -11.00 -8.71
C TYR A 19 7.13 -10.54 -9.58
N CYS A 20 8.28 -11.18 -9.42
CA CYS A 20 9.33 -11.09 -10.41
C CYS A 20 9.13 -12.20 -11.44
N ILE A 21 9.28 -11.84 -12.72
CA ILE A 21 9.28 -12.77 -13.82
C ILE A 21 10.67 -12.74 -14.45
N ASP A 22 11.33 -13.90 -14.48
CA ASP A 22 12.58 -14.11 -15.21
C ASP A 22 12.58 -15.46 -15.95
N GLU A 23 13.74 -15.86 -16.48
CA GLU A 23 13.92 -17.12 -17.22
C GLU A 23 13.52 -18.38 -16.43
N ASN A 24 13.44 -18.30 -15.10
CA ASN A 24 13.05 -19.41 -14.22
C ASN A 24 11.55 -19.39 -13.86
N GLY A 25 10.78 -18.40 -14.34
CA GLY A 25 9.34 -18.29 -14.14
C GLY A 25 8.91 -17.12 -13.24
N LYS A 26 7.64 -17.16 -12.80
CA LYS A 26 6.99 -16.15 -11.94
C LYS A 26 7.12 -16.56 -10.47
N TYR A 27 7.69 -15.71 -9.63
CA TYR A 27 7.78 -15.93 -8.18
C TYR A 27 7.43 -14.68 -7.40
N ASN A 28 6.75 -14.87 -6.26
CA ASN A 28 6.36 -13.77 -5.38
C ASN A 28 7.61 -13.16 -4.72
N VAL A 29 7.67 -11.83 -4.71
CA VAL A 29 8.78 -11.08 -4.11
C VAL A 29 8.31 -10.15 -3.02
N GLU A 30 7.05 -9.73 -3.06
CA GLU A 30 6.45 -8.88 -2.05
C GLU A 30 4.93 -9.05 -2.03
N SER A 31 4.31 -8.76 -0.89
CA SER A 31 2.86 -8.58 -0.78
C SER A 31 2.52 -7.56 0.29
N ILE A 32 1.50 -6.74 0.03
CA ILE A 32 0.87 -5.88 1.03
C ILE A 32 -0.58 -6.32 1.18
N GLN A 33 -0.97 -6.66 2.40
CA GLN A 33 -2.36 -6.87 2.80
C GLN A 33 -2.95 -5.54 3.28
N PHE A 34 -4.18 -5.30 2.89
CA PHE A 34 -4.96 -4.13 3.21
C PHE A 34 -6.18 -4.52 4.06
N SER A 35 -6.58 -3.64 4.96
CA SER A 35 -7.94 -3.59 5.47
C SER A 35 -8.74 -2.60 4.64
N VAL A 36 -9.93 -2.98 4.21
CA VAL A 36 -10.77 -2.19 3.31
C VAL A 36 -12.03 -1.80 4.06
N SER A 37 -12.27 -0.51 4.16
CA SER A 37 -13.49 0.06 4.74
C SER A 37 -14.33 0.70 3.65
N GLU A 38 -15.60 0.33 3.63
CA GLU A 38 -16.61 0.94 2.77
C GLU A 38 -17.32 2.04 3.55
N TYR A 39 -17.38 3.25 2.99
CA TYR A 39 -18.10 4.37 3.54
C TYR A 39 -19.22 4.79 2.60
N SER A 40 -20.46 4.48 2.97
CA SER A 40 -21.66 4.96 2.27
C SER A 40 -21.99 6.37 2.76
N GLY A 41 -21.72 7.39 1.95
CA GLY A 41 -22.14 8.77 2.25
C GLY A 41 -23.66 8.93 2.18
N THR A 42 -24.21 9.99 2.79
CA THR A 42 -25.64 10.34 2.72
C THR A 42 -26.14 10.64 1.29
N CYS A 43 -25.22 10.80 0.32
CA CYS A 43 -25.50 11.09 -1.09
C CYS A 43 -25.34 9.88 -2.03
N GLY A 44 -25.06 8.67 -1.53
CA GLY A 44 -25.19 7.42 -2.30
C GLY A 44 -23.96 6.93 -3.06
N ASP A 45 -22.80 7.57 -2.94
CA ASP A 45 -21.54 7.00 -3.43
C ASP A 45 -20.87 6.22 -2.30
N ASP A 46 -20.66 4.92 -2.54
CA ASP A 46 -19.85 4.06 -1.66
C ASP A 46 -18.37 4.32 -1.97
N VAL A 47 -17.62 4.76 -0.96
CA VAL A 47 -16.18 5.03 -1.06
C VAL A 47 -15.42 3.89 -0.42
N LEU A 48 -14.55 3.23 -1.18
CA LEU A 48 -13.64 2.20 -0.71
C LEU A 48 -12.31 2.81 -0.27
N ILE A 49 -11.98 2.66 1.01
CA ILE A 49 -10.72 3.12 1.59
C ILE A 49 -9.88 1.91 1.99
N ALA A 50 -8.69 1.78 1.41
CA ALA A 50 -7.74 0.73 1.75
C ALA A 50 -6.64 1.24 2.69
N TYR A 51 -6.38 0.48 3.75
CA TYR A 51 -5.35 0.74 4.76
C TYR A 51 -4.31 -0.39 4.73
N PRO A 52 -3.03 -0.13 4.38
CA PRO A 52 -1.98 -1.12 4.47
C PRO A 52 -1.83 -1.63 5.92
N GLU A 53 -1.94 -2.93 6.15
CA GLU A 53 -1.85 -3.54 7.49
C GLU A 53 -0.61 -4.41 7.66
N GLN A 54 -0.40 -5.34 6.71
CA GLN A 54 0.70 -6.30 6.78
C GLN A 54 1.49 -6.29 5.50
N MET A 55 2.81 -6.33 5.65
CA MET A 55 3.74 -6.23 4.55
C MET A 55 4.77 -7.34 4.66
N HIS A 56 4.87 -8.14 3.61
CA HIS A 56 5.84 -9.21 3.50
C HIS A 56 6.75 -8.94 2.32
N ILE A 57 8.02 -8.66 2.61
CA ILE A 57 9.02 -8.34 1.59
C ILE A 57 10.10 -9.42 1.62
N ASN A 58 10.45 -9.94 0.45
CA ASN A 58 11.66 -10.72 0.32
C ASN A 58 12.88 -9.79 0.48
N ALA A 59 13.77 -10.09 1.42
CA ALA A 59 14.93 -9.24 1.72
C ALA A 59 15.82 -8.91 0.50
N SER A 60 15.85 -9.78 -0.52
CA SER A 60 16.58 -9.52 -1.78
C SER A 60 15.95 -8.42 -2.65
N TYR A 61 14.71 -8.03 -2.35
CA TYR A 61 13.85 -7.13 -3.10
C TYR A 61 13.51 -5.83 -2.33
N GLN A 62 13.83 -5.74 -1.04
CA GLN A 62 13.56 -4.57 -0.19
C GLN A 62 14.14 -3.23 -0.71
N ARG A 63 15.18 -3.27 -1.54
CA ARG A 63 15.80 -2.07 -2.13
C ARG A 63 15.17 -1.59 -3.45
N ARG A 64 14.11 -2.25 -3.94
CA ARG A 64 13.60 -2.06 -5.31
C ARG A 64 12.37 -1.15 -5.43
N GLU A 65 12.01 -0.41 -4.38
CA GLU A 65 10.80 0.45 -4.36
C GLU A 65 9.49 -0.29 -4.72
N ILE A 66 9.47 -1.63 -4.64
CA ILE A 66 8.31 -2.45 -5.04
C ILE A 66 7.09 -2.14 -4.19
N SER A 67 7.32 -1.91 -2.90
CA SER A 67 6.34 -1.43 -1.92
C SER A 67 5.59 -0.20 -2.40
N THR A 68 6.32 0.80 -2.90
CA THR A 68 5.76 2.03 -3.45
C THR A 68 4.88 1.73 -4.66
N GLU A 69 5.32 0.85 -5.55
CA GLU A 69 4.54 0.45 -6.72
C GLU A 69 3.26 -0.31 -6.34
N ILE A 70 3.30 -1.12 -5.28
CA ILE A 70 2.09 -1.75 -4.74
C ILE A 70 1.10 -0.69 -4.22
N ILE A 71 1.57 0.31 -3.47
CA ILE A 71 0.69 1.40 -2.98
C ILE A 71 0.09 2.20 -4.14
N LYS A 72 0.88 2.49 -5.19
CA LYS A 72 0.36 3.15 -6.40
C LYS A 72 -0.71 2.32 -7.10
N TYR A 73 -0.45 1.03 -7.30
CA TYR A 73 -1.41 0.12 -7.93
C TYR A 73 -2.69 -0.03 -7.09
N ALA A 74 -2.61 0.04 -5.76
CA ALA A 74 -3.79 0.05 -4.90
C ALA A 74 -4.74 1.22 -5.22
N LYS A 75 -4.23 2.39 -5.65
CA LYS A 75 -5.04 3.54 -6.05
C LYS A 75 -5.76 3.36 -7.38
N GLU A 76 -5.40 2.36 -8.17
CA GLU A 76 -6.16 1.97 -9.37
C GLU A 76 -7.35 1.06 -9.02
N ILE A 77 -7.37 0.50 -7.80
CA ILE A 77 -8.38 -0.45 -7.32
C ILE A 77 -9.35 0.20 -6.33
N TYR A 78 -8.84 1.05 -5.43
CA TYR A 78 -9.60 1.68 -4.35
C TYR A 78 -9.69 3.18 -4.55
N ASP A 79 -10.80 3.78 -4.11
CA ASP A 79 -10.99 5.24 -4.21
C ASP A 79 -9.96 6.02 -3.40
N LYS A 80 -9.54 5.46 -2.25
CA LYS A 80 -8.55 6.06 -1.37
C LYS A 80 -7.60 5.00 -0.80
N VAL A 81 -6.33 5.36 -0.67
CA VAL A 81 -5.33 4.54 0.03
C VAL A 81 -4.67 5.39 1.10
N LYS A 82 -4.78 4.97 2.36
CA LYS A 82 -4.30 5.76 3.51
C LYS A 82 -3.54 4.88 4.49
N PHE A 83 -2.43 5.39 5.03
CA PHE A 83 -1.83 4.77 6.20
C PHE A 83 -2.67 5.11 7.43
N ALA A 84 -2.95 4.11 8.26
CA ALA A 84 -3.63 4.35 9.51
C ALA A 84 -2.78 5.22 10.45
N GLN A 85 -3.45 5.96 11.34
CA GLN A 85 -2.76 6.76 12.33
C GLN A 85 -2.02 5.86 13.32
N ASP A 86 -0.76 6.18 13.63
CA ASP A 86 -0.05 5.51 14.72
C ASP A 86 -0.64 6.03 16.03
N SER A 87 -1.37 5.19 16.74
CA SER A 87 -2.04 5.57 17.99
C SER A 87 -1.11 5.51 19.19
N GLY A 88 0.08 4.92 19.05
CA GLY A 88 1.10 4.82 20.09
C GLY A 88 0.76 3.84 21.22
N CYS A 89 1.80 3.13 21.68
CA CYS A 89 1.80 2.15 22.77
C CYS A 89 0.97 0.89 22.52
N GLY A 90 1.52 -0.10 21.79
CA GLY A 90 0.92 -1.42 21.65
C GLY A 90 0.58 -2.06 23.00
N GLY A 91 -0.70 -2.00 23.37
CA GLY A 91 -1.24 -2.58 24.60
C GLY A 91 -2.72 -2.98 24.48
N ASN A 92 -3.46 -2.37 23.55
CA ASN A 92 -4.82 -2.74 23.17
C ASN A 92 -4.85 -3.33 21.75
N THR A 93 -5.81 -4.22 21.49
CA THR A 93 -5.92 -4.98 20.22
C THR A 93 -6.23 -4.11 19.00
N ASP A 94 -6.68 -2.87 19.22
CA ASP A 94 -7.17 -1.97 18.18
C ASP A 94 -6.18 -0.81 17.92
N GLU A 95 -5.01 -0.83 18.58
CA GLU A 95 -3.96 0.18 18.39
C GLU A 95 -3.03 -0.23 17.24
N ILE A 96 -2.80 0.70 16.31
CA ILE A 96 -1.86 0.50 15.20
C ILE A 96 -0.50 1.06 15.62
N HIS A 97 0.51 0.20 15.54
CA HIS A 97 1.90 0.55 15.81
C HIS A 97 2.79 0.12 14.65
N TYR A 98 3.49 1.07 14.05
CA TYR A 98 4.44 0.78 12.99
C TYR A 98 5.80 0.37 13.57
N SER A 99 6.48 -0.57 12.90
CA SER A 99 7.92 -0.71 13.10
C SER A 99 8.63 0.59 12.65
N GLY A 100 9.87 0.82 13.10
CA GLY A 100 10.65 1.98 12.65
C GLY A 100 10.74 2.07 11.12
N GLU A 101 11.01 0.94 10.45
CA GLU A 101 11.02 0.85 8.98
C GLU A 101 9.64 1.13 8.37
N GLY A 102 8.56 0.63 8.98
CA GLY A 102 7.20 0.87 8.54
C GLY A 102 6.79 2.35 8.66
N LEU A 103 7.22 3.03 9.73
CA LEU A 103 6.98 4.45 9.95
C LEU A 103 7.77 5.31 8.95
N GLU A 104 9.02 4.95 8.67
CA GLU A 104 9.82 5.61 7.63
C GLU A 104 9.17 5.47 6.25
N PHE A 105 8.69 4.27 5.89
CA PHE A 105 8.02 4.03 4.62
C PHE A 105 6.68 4.79 4.51
N LYS A 106 5.88 4.80 5.58
CA LYS A 106 4.66 5.61 5.67
C LYS A 106 4.97 7.08 5.41
N ASN A 107 5.91 7.65 6.16
CA ASN A 107 6.28 9.07 6.04
C ASN A 107 6.78 9.39 4.62
N PHE A 108 7.57 8.49 4.03
CA PHE A 108 8.01 8.64 2.64
C PHE A 108 6.82 8.74 1.68
N CYS A 109 5.83 7.83 1.80
CA CYS A 109 4.66 7.84 0.93
C CYS A 109 3.79 9.10 1.10
N GLU A 110 3.59 9.54 2.33
CA GLU A 110 2.80 10.75 2.64
C GLU A 110 3.52 12.01 2.15
N MET A 111 4.81 12.18 2.46
CA MET A 111 5.60 13.34 2.05
C MET A 111 5.76 13.49 0.53
N THR A 112 5.62 12.39 -0.22
CA THR A 112 5.75 12.38 -1.68
C THR A 112 4.40 12.39 -2.40
N GLY A 113 3.29 12.52 -1.67
CA GLY A 113 1.94 12.56 -2.24
C GLY A 113 1.48 11.24 -2.85
N ILE A 114 2.12 10.11 -2.51
CA ILE A 114 1.74 8.79 -3.03
C ILE A 114 0.35 8.42 -2.51
N THR A 115 0.08 8.64 -1.22
CA THR A 115 -1.21 8.33 -0.56
C THR A 115 -2.18 9.50 -0.47
N GLU A 116 -1.80 10.69 -0.93
CA GLU A 116 -2.75 11.79 -1.07
C GLU A 116 -3.48 11.66 -2.41
N ASP A 117 -4.79 11.81 -2.38
CA ASP A 117 -5.54 12.11 -3.59
C ASP A 117 -5.26 13.56 -3.91
N PHE A 118 -4.77 13.87 -5.11
CA PHE A 118 -4.77 15.22 -5.65
C PHE A 118 -6.24 15.66 -5.82
N PHE A 119 -6.91 15.99 -4.72
CA PHE A 119 -8.03 16.92 -4.70
C PHE A 119 -7.53 18.20 -4.04
N ASP A 120 -6.53 18.82 -4.67
CA ASP A 120 -6.25 20.23 -4.45
C ASP A 120 -7.16 21.05 -5.37
N TYR A 121 -8.07 21.79 -4.73
CA TYR A 121 -8.70 23.04 -5.19
C TYR A 121 -9.51 23.04 -6.49
N GLU A 122 -10.83 23.22 -6.34
CA GLU A 122 -11.42 24.43 -6.92
C GLU A 122 -11.74 25.40 -5.78
N GLU A 123 -10.99 26.50 -5.70
CA GLU A 123 -11.48 27.74 -5.12
C GLU A 123 -12.80 28.12 -5.84
N GLY A 124 -13.87 28.30 -5.06
CA GLY A 124 -15.14 28.87 -5.51
C GLY A 124 -15.80 29.64 -4.37
#